data_AF-A0A8S4QSH0-F1
#
_entry.id   AF-A0A8S4QSH0-F1
#
_cell.length_a   1.000
_cell.length_b   1.000
_cell.length_c   1.000
_cell.angle_alpha   90.00
_cell.angle_beta   90.00
_cell.angle_gamma   90.00
#
_symmetry.space_group_name_H-M   'P 1'
#
loop_
_entity.id
_entity.type
_entity.pdbx_description
1 polymer ?
#
loop_
_entity_poly.entity_id
_entity_poly.type
_entity_poly.pdbx_seq_one_letter_code
_entity_poly.pdbx_strand_id
1 'polypeptide(L)'
;MCLLACRQETQPGLQLHSHGRCRSARQADDGCLCTLEYDPVCASDGSTYPNRCAMNCNGRNLKILHYGECRSKREVAAERICPCPFNYAPVCGTNGETYPNECTLKCVDNVRVAHAGECRTKRSDCICPLVYAPVCGTDGKTYGNACAMDCDGTGDVKMAYSGPCGVPRQVEDEPPLCFCTYEHDPVCGSNGRTYANMCALECEGDTVQVAYKGDCRAKRESVQIANLPACLCSREAMPICGTDGNTYSNPCLLNCMKEQREDLEIDHTGPCRRKAVKV
;
A
#
# COMPACT_ATOMS: atom_id res chain seq x y z
N MET A 1 -41.52 52.97 -40.20
CA MET A 1 -41.51 54.40 -40.59
C MET A 1 -42.81 54.86 -41.25
N CYS A 2 -43.46 54.11 -42.15
CA CYS A 2 -44.68 54.59 -42.84
C CYS A 2 -45.90 54.86 -41.93
N LEU A 3 -46.09 54.13 -40.83
CA LEU A 3 -47.27 54.29 -39.97
C LEU A 3 -47.25 55.57 -39.11
N LEU A 4 -46.06 56.08 -38.74
CA LEU A 4 -45.94 57.29 -37.92
C LEU A 4 -46.18 58.55 -38.75
N ALA A 5 -45.59 58.61 -39.95
CA ALA A 5 -45.76 59.73 -40.87
C ALA A 5 -47.24 59.92 -41.28
N CYS A 6 -47.96 58.83 -41.54
CA CYS A 6 -49.40 58.85 -41.88
C CYS A 6 -50.27 59.37 -40.71
N ARG A 7 -49.86 59.13 -39.46
CA ARG A 7 -50.59 59.63 -38.26
C ARG A 7 -50.25 61.08 -37.90
N GLN A 8 -49.10 61.59 -38.30
CA GLN A 8 -48.69 62.98 -38.07
C GLN A 8 -49.44 63.98 -38.96
N GLU A 9 -50.01 63.55 -40.09
CA GLU A 9 -50.85 64.40 -40.95
C GLU A 9 -52.14 64.86 -40.26
N THR A 10 -52.66 64.05 -39.32
CA THR A 10 -53.88 64.37 -38.56
C THR A 10 -53.60 64.88 -37.14
N GLN A 11 -52.38 64.66 -36.62
CA GLN A 11 -51.91 65.17 -35.32
C GLN A 11 -50.45 65.63 -35.44
N PRO A 12 -50.20 66.91 -35.78
CA PRO A 12 -48.87 67.41 -36.12
C PRO A 12 -47.86 67.44 -34.97
N GLY A 13 -48.29 67.19 -33.73
CA GLY A 13 -47.42 67.11 -32.55
C GLY A 13 -46.97 65.70 -32.16
N LEU A 14 -47.39 64.67 -32.89
CA LEU A 14 -47.14 63.27 -32.49
C LEU A 14 -45.68 62.89 -32.78
N GLN A 15 -44.89 62.55 -31.75
CA GLN A 15 -43.50 62.11 -31.90
C GLN A 15 -43.33 60.64 -31.46
N LEU A 16 -42.35 59.95 -32.03
CA LEU A 16 -42.03 58.58 -31.64
C LEU A 16 -41.27 58.58 -30.31
N HIS A 17 -41.90 58.12 -29.24
CA HIS A 17 -41.24 58.04 -27.94
C HIS A 17 -40.28 56.84 -27.82
N SER A 18 -40.67 55.65 -28.33
CA SER A 18 -39.85 54.43 -28.26
C SER A 18 -40.30 53.38 -29.29
N HIS A 19 -39.41 52.48 -29.71
CA HIS A 19 -39.74 51.34 -30.57
C HIS A 19 -40.13 50.11 -29.71
N GLY A 20 -41.33 49.57 -29.89
CA GLY A 20 -41.83 48.41 -29.14
C GLY A 20 -43.35 48.41 -28.97
N ARG A 21 -43.90 47.41 -28.27
CA ARG A 21 -45.34 47.36 -27.95
C ARG A 21 -45.67 48.39 -26.87
N CYS A 22 -46.66 49.25 -27.13
CA CYS A 22 -47.21 50.16 -26.12
C CYS A 22 -47.75 49.35 -24.93
N ARG A 23 -47.27 49.67 -23.72
CA ARG A 23 -47.84 49.14 -22.46
C ARG A 23 -48.77 50.20 -21.84
N SER A 24 -49.83 49.73 -21.20
CA SER A 24 -50.96 50.54 -20.73
C SER A 24 -50.57 51.57 -19.66
N ALA A 25 -51.22 52.72 -19.70
CA ALA A 25 -50.94 53.96 -18.96
C ALA A 25 -51.25 53.92 -17.44
N ARG A 26 -50.89 52.84 -16.72
CA ARG A 26 -51.09 52.74 -15.26
C ARG A 26 -49.88 52.25 -14.48
N GLN A 27 -48.69 52.39 -15.02
CA GLN A 27 -47.46 52.33 -14.24
C GLN A 27 -46.76 53.65 -14.45
N ALA A 28 -46.82 54.49 -13.41
CA ALA A 28 -45.99 55.65 -13.30
C ALA A 28 -44.54 55.18 -13.45
N ASP A 29 -43.95 55.64 -14.53
CA ASP A 29 -42.53 55.63 -14.82
C ASP A 29 -41.84 56.39 -13.69
N ASP A 30 -41.32 55.68 -12.70
CA ASP A 30 -40.23 56.19 -11.88
C ASP A 30 -38.97 55.79 -12.67
N GLY A 31 -38.48 56.73 -13.49
CA GLY A 31 -37.55 56.53 -14.61
C GLY A 31 -36.21 55.90 -14.27
N CYS A 32 -36.23 54.61 -13.95
CA CYS A 32 -35.06 53.84 -13.57
C CYS A 32 -34.57 52.97 -14.72
N LEU A 33 -33.71 53.56 -15.53
CA LEU A 33 -32.91 52.83 -16.52
C LEU A 33 -31.63 52.33 -15.84
N CYS A 34 -31.68 51.11 -15.30
CA CYS A 34 -30.50 50.44 -14.75
C CYS A 34 -29.95 49.41 -15.73
N THR A 35 -28.62 49.24 -15.74
CA THR A 35 -27.99 48.11 -16.42
C THR A 35 -28.36 46.81 -15.71
N LEU A 36 -28.32 45.68 -16.43
CA LEU A 36 -28.55 44.34 -15.87
C LEU A 36 -27.27 43.71 -15.30
N GLU A 37 -26.25 44.54 -15.03
CA GLU A 37 -25.02 44.12 -14.37
C GLU A 37 -25.31 43.70 -12.93
N TYR A 38 -24.74 42.57 -12.53
CA TYR A 38 -24.96 41.97 -11.22
C TYR A 38 -23.80 42.29 -10.28
N ASP A 39 -23.90 43.43 -9.61
CA ASP A 39 -22.96 43.94 -8.60
C ASP A 39 -23.73 44.19 -7.29
N PRO A 40 -24.09 43.12 -6.56
CA PRO A 40 -25.11 43.20 -5.53
C PRO A 40 -24.71 44.12 -4.37
N VAL A 41 -25.71 44.75 -3.76
CA VAL A 41 -25.54 45.55 -2.53
C VAL A 41 -26.58 45.18 -1.49
N CYS A 42 -26.15 45.12 -0.23
CA CYS A 42 -27.05 44.92 0.90
C CYS A 42 -27.49 46.27 1.45
N ALA A 43 -28.79 46.53 1.42
CA ALA A 43 -29.37 47.80 1.86
C ALA A 43 -29.77 47.77 3.34
N SER A 44 -30.00 48.97 3.90
CA SER A 44 -30.39 49.17 5.31
C SER A 44 -31.75 48.56 5.69
N ASP A 45 -32.55 48.16 4.71
CA ASP A 45 -33.80 47.40 4.93
C ASP A 45 -33.59 45.87 4.96
N GLY A 46 -32.34 45.41 4.87
CA GLY A 46 -31.97 44.01 4.88
C GLY A 46 -32.25 43.28 3.56
N SER A 47 -32.53 44.01 2.48
CA SER A 47 -32.76 43.44 1.15
C SER A 47 -31.53 43.56 0.25
N THR A 48 -31.27 42.50 -0.52
CA THR A 48 -30.26 42.48 -1.59
C THR A 48 -30.80 43.16 -2.84
N TYR A 49 -30.07 44.13 -3.36
CA TYR A 49 -30.35 44.74 -4.65
C TYR A 49 -29.30 44.31 -5.67
N PRO A 50 -29.69 44.01 -6.93
CA PRO A 50 -28.78 43.43 -7.94
C PRO A 50 -27.65 44.38 -8.34
N ASN A 51 -27.87 45.69 -8.21
CA ASN A 51 -26.83 46.69 -8.29
C ASN A 51 -27.26 47.97 -7.56
N ARG A 52 -26.31 48.90 -7.39
CA ARG A 52 -26.55 50.19 -6.73
C ARG A 52 -27.62 51.03 -7.42
N CYS A 53 -27.74 50.94 -8.76
CA CYS A 53 -28.78 51.64 -9.50
C CYS A 53 -30.17 51.14 -9.09
N ALA A 54 -30.36 49.81 -9.06
CA ALA A 54 -31.61 49.19 -8.63
C ALA A 54 -31.97 49.52 -7.17
N MET A 55 -30.97 49.66 -6.29
CA MET A 55 -31.18 50.10 -4.91
C MET A 55 -31.68 51.55 -4.84
N ASN A 56 -31.02 52.47 -5.53
CA ASN A 56 -31.41 53.88 -5.53
C ASN A 56 -32.76 54.11 -6.23
N CYS A 57 -33.07 53.28 -7.22
CA CYS A 57 -34.32 53.30 -7.95
C CYS A 57 -35.54 52.97 -7.07
N ASN A 58 -35.35 52.28 -5.93
CA ASN A 58 -36.46 51.81 -5.12
C ASN A 58 -37.33 52.94 -4.50
N GLY A 59 -36.97 54.21 -4.70
CA GLY A 59 -37.72 55.37 -4.20
C GLY A 59 -37.60 55.56 -2.68
N ARG A 60 -36.74 54.77 -2.03
CA ARG A 60 -36.48 54.78 -0.59
C ARG A 60 -35.08 55.30 -0.32
N ASN A 61 -34.91 56.06 0.75
CA ASN A 61 -33.60 56.56 1.18
C ASN A 61 -32.82 55.47 1.93
N LEU A 62 -32.38 54.45 1.18
CA LEU A 62 -31.67 53.28 1.69
C LEU A 62 -30.17 53.55 1.73
N LYS A 63 -29.52 53.12 2.80
CA LYS A 63 -28.06 53.12 2.91
C LYS A 63 -27.52 51.75 2.51
N ILE A 64 -26.40 51.73 1.79
CA ILE A 64 -25.64 50.49 1.61
C ILE A 64 -25.02 50.14 2.95
N LEU A 65 -25.36 48.97 3.49
CA LEU A 65 -24.70 48.41 4.67
C LEU A 65 -23.35 47.81 4.27
N HIS A 66 -23.33 46.99 3.21
CA HIS A 66 -22.11 46.46 2.61
C HIS A 66 -22.34 46.10 1.12
N TYR A 67 -21.25 45.96 0.36
CA TYR A 67 -21.27 45.40 -0.99
C TYR A 67 -21.40 43.87 -0.93
N GLY A 68 -22.16 43.28 -1.83
CA GLY A 68 -22.59 41.87 -1.78
C GLY A 68 -24.06 41.70 -1.35
N GLU A 69 -24.56 40.47 -1.44
CA GLU A 69 -25.93 40.12 -1.03
C GLU A 69 -26.09 40.16 0.50
N CYS A 70 -27.26 40.58 0.99
CA CYS A 70 -27.58 40.50 2.41
C CYS A 70 -27.55 39.05 2.90
N ARG A 71 -26.77 38.81 3.96
CA ARG A 71 -26.67 37.50 4.60
C ARG A 71 -27.79 37.31 5.63
N SER A 72 -28.20 36.06 5.85
CA SER A 72 -29.26 35.76 6.82
C SER A 72 -28.82 36.12 8.25
N LYS A 73 -29.76 36.45 9.14
CA LYS A 73 -29.44 36.66 10.58
C LYS A 73 -28.71 35.46 11.23
N ARG A 74 -28.78 34.28 10.61
CA ARG A 74 -28.09 33.06 11.04
C ARG A 74 -26.60 33.04 10.65
N GLU A 75 -26.19 33.83 9.66
CA GLU A 75 -24.79 34.04 9.24
C GLU A 75 -24.12 35.25 9.91
N VAL A 76 -24.90 36.20 10.45
CA VAL A 76 -24.37 37.40 11.12
C VAL A 76 -23.74 37.10 12.50
N ALA A 77 -23.96 35.90 13.06
CA ALA A 77 -23.33 35.48 14.31
C ALA A 77 -21.83 35.08 14.16
N ALA A 78 -21.28 35.05 12.94
CA ALA A 78 -19.97 34.44 12.67
C ALA A 78 -18.86 35.41 12.20
N GLU A 79 -19.02 36.73 12.31
CA GLU A 79 -17.91 37.66 12.03
C GLU A 79 -17.47 38.40 13.29
N ARG A 80 -16.65 37.71 14.10
CA ARG A 80 -15.57 38.42 14.78
C ARG A 80 -14.60 38.87 13.69
N ILE A 81 -14.59 40.17 13.39
CA ILE A 81 -13.57 40.77 12.53
C ILE A 81 -12.21 40.45 13.18
N CYS A 82 -11.45 39.60 12.50
CA CYS A 82 -10.13 39.16 12.91
C CYS A 82 -9.10 39.86 12.03
N PRO A 83 -8.57 41.03 12.44
CA PRO A 83 -7.66 41.82 11.61
C PRO A 83 -6.28 41.14 11.58
N CYS A 84 -6.12 40.18 10.69
CA CYS A 84 -4.87 39.45 10.50
C CYS A 84 -4.29 39.67 9.10
N PRO A 85 -2.95 39.68 8.96
CA PRO A 85 -2.31 39.67 7.66
C PRO A 85 -2.64 38.40 6.87
N PHE A 86 -2.66 38.50 5.54
CA PHE A 86 -2.90 37.37 4.61
C PHE A 86 -1.66 36.48 4.39
N ASN A 87 -0.66 36.55 5.27
CA ASN A 87 0.52 35.71 5.15
C ASN A 87 0.16 34.26 5.49
N TYR A 88 0.53 33.34 4.61
CA TYR A 88 0.31 31.91 4.80
C TYR A 88 1.49 31.30 5.56
N ALA A 89 1.27 31.01 6.85
CA ALA A 89 2.23 30.37 7.75
C ALA A 89 1.44 29.43 8.68
N PRO A 90 0.95 28.30 8.16
CA PRO A 90 -0.15 27.57 8.77
C PRO A 90 0.22 26.98 10.14
N VAL A 91 -0.78 26.91 11.01
CA VAL A 91 -0.69 26.27 12.33
C VAL A 91 -1.89 25.36 12.56
N CYS A 92 -1.68 24.25 13.26
CA CYS A 92 -2.74 23.34 13.65
C CYS A 92 -3.26 23.75 15.02
N GLY A 93 -4.58 23.95 15.15
CA GLY A 93 -5.22 24.22 16.43
C GLY A 93 -5.41 22.97 17.28
N THR A 94 -5.55 23.15 18.60
CA THR A 94 -5.93 22.08 19.54
C THR A 94 -7.31 21.48 19.26
N ASN A 95 -8.12 22.13 18.44
CA ASN A 95 -9.40 21.65 17.92
C ASN A 95 -9.28 20.82 16.63
N GLY A 96 -8.07 20.64 16.10
CA GLY A 96 -7.83 19.89 14.86
C GLY A 96 -8.11 20.66 13.56
N GLU A 97 -8.31 21.99 13.64
CA GLU A 97 -8.48 22.85 12.47
C GLU A 97 -7.17 23.53 12.05
N THR A 98 -6.93 23.61 10.74
CA THR A 98 -5.81 24.35 10.16
C THR A 98 -6.15 25.84 10.10
N TYR A 99 -5.29 26.67 10.68
CA TYR A 99 -5.40 28.12 10.60
C TYR A 99 -4.32 28.68 9.66
N PRO A 100 -4.66 29.61 8.74
CA PRO A 100 -3.70 30.19 7.78
C PRO A 100 -2.45 30.78 8.42
N ASN A 101 -2.58 31.33 9.63
CA ASN A 101 -1.48 31.75 10.47
C ASN A 101 -1.88 31.81 11.95
N GLU A 102 -0.89 31.96 12.83
CA GLU A 102 -1.11 32.04 14.28
C GLU A 102 -2.04 33.21 14.68
N CYS A 103 -2.05 34.32 13.94
CA CYS A 103 -2.97 35.43 14.18
C CYS A 103 -4.42 34.98 14.00
N THR A 104 -4.72 34.28 12.90
CA THR A 104 -6.07 33.76 12.63
C THR A 104 -6.52 32.72 13.67
N LEU A 105 -5.60 31.94 14.25
CA LEU A 105 -5.89 31.01 15.34
C LEU A 105 -6.28 31.77 16.62
N LYS A 106 -5.55 32.84 16.97
CA LYS A 106 -5.81 33.65 18.17
C LYS A 106 -7.17 34.38 18.16
N CYS A 107 -7.82 34.45 17.01
CA CYS A 107 -9.16 35.00 16.89
C CYS A 107 -10.28 34.02 17.26
N VAL A 108 -9.95 32.75 17.47
CA VAL A 108 -10.87 31.73 17.95
C VAL A 108 -10.65 31.52 19.44
N ASP A 109 -11.72 31.68 20.24
CA ASP A 109 -11.64 31.46 21.68
C ASP A 109 -11.35 29.98 21.99
N ASN A 110 -10.53 29.75 23.01
CA ASN A 110 -10.22 28.42 23.55
C ASN A 110 -9.50 27.46 22.59
N VAL A 111 -8.86 27.98 21.53
CA VAL A 111 -7.98 27.20 20.65
C VAL A 111 -6.54 27.67 20.84
N ARG A 112 -5.61 26.73 21.01
CA ARG A 112 -4.16 27.00 21.07
C ARG A 112 -3.47 26.34 19.88
N VAL A 113 -2.25 26.75 19.58
CA VAL A 113 -1.40 26.03 18.62
C VAL A 113 -1.09 24.65 19.21
N ALA A 114 -1.50 23.59 18.52
CA ALA A 114 -1.10 22.22 18.78
C ALA A 114 0.30 21.96 18.21
N HIS A 115 0.53 22.31 16.94
CA HIS A 115 1.83 22.24 16.29
C HIS A 115 1.91 23.22 15.10
N ALA A 116 3.14 23.52 14.66
CA ALA A 116 3.37 24.28 13.44
C ALA A 116 3.00 23.46 12.20
N GLY A 117 2.57 24.13 11.13
CA GLY A 117 2.06 23.50 9.91
C GLY A 117 0.56 23.22 9.97
N GLU A 118 -0.01 22.80 8.84
CA GLU A 118 -1.42 22.45 8.73
C GLU A 118 -1.75 21.25 9.61
N CYS A 119 -2.98 21.18 10.14
CA CYS A 119 -3.45 19.99 10.82
C CYS A 119 -3.38 18.81 9.87
N ARG A 120 -2.93 17.67 10.40
CA ARG A 120 -3.00 16.39 9.70
C ARG A 120 -4.47 16.00 9.62
N THR A 121 -5.15 16.39 8.55
CA THR A 121 -6.47 15.86 8.25
C THR A 121 -6.30 14.35 8.06
N LYS A 122 -7.08 13.56 8.78
CA LYS A 122 -7.31 12.19 8.34
C LYS A 122 -7.90 12.30 6.93
N ARG A 123 -7.16 11.77 5.95
CA ARG A 123 -7.50 11.60 4.52
C ARG A 123 -7.26 12.84 3.66
N SER A 124 -6.15 12.80 2.91
CA SER A 124 -6.17 12.69 1.43
C SER A 124 -4.78 12.78 0.81
N ASP A 125 -3.78 13.28 1.53
CA ASP A 125 -2.49 13.66 0.90
C ASP A 125 -1.35 12.69 1.22
N CYS A 126 -1.69 11.46 1.59
CA CYS A 126 -0.72 10.41 1.73
C CYS A 126 -0.34 9.84 0.37
N ILE A 127 0.61 10.51 -0.28
CA ILE A 127 1.23 10.04 -1.52
C ILE A 127 2.21 8.93 -1.16
N CYS A 128 1.72 7.69 -1.20
CA CYS A 128 2.56 6.51 -1.08
C CYS A 128 2.81 5.87 -2.44
N PRO A 129 4.03 5.38 -2.70
CA PRO A 129 4.26 4.50 -3.84
C PRO A 129 3.29 3.32 -3.79
N LEU A 130 2.75 2.89 -4.93
CA LEU A 130 1.93 1.68 -5.01
C LEU A 130 2.78 0.39 -5.05
N VAL A 131 4.03 0.47 -4.59
CA VAL A 131 4.91 -0.68 -4.44
C VAL A 131 4.37 -1.54 -3.32
N TYR A 132 4.04 -2.79 -3.64
CA TYR A 132 3.55 -3.76 -2.67
C TYR A 132 4.75 -4.37 -1.94
N ALA A 133 4.96 -3.96 -0.69
CA ALA A 133 6.01 -4.42 0.21
C ALA A 133 5.40 -4.51 1.63
N PRO A 134 4.54 -5.51 1.88
CA PRO A 134 3.59 -5.46 2.97
C PRO A 134 4.26 -5.44 4.35
N VAL A 135 3.63 -4.78 5.31
CA VAL A 135 4.06 -4.74 6.71
C VAL A 135 2.87 -4.98 7.64
N CYS A 136 3.12 -5.63 8.78
CA CYS A 136 2.13 -5.88 9.81
C CYS A 136 2.29 -4.84 10.92
N GLY A 137 1.22 -4.10 11.21
CA GLY A 137 1.17 -3.13 12.30
C GLY A 137 0.95 -3.78 13.66
N THR A 138 1.27 -3.06 14.74
CA THR A 138 0.96 -3.45 16.12
C THR A 138 -0.54 -3.54 16.41
N ASP A 139 -1.38 -3.00 15.53
CA ASP A 139 -2.84 -3.13 15.53
C ASP A 139 -3.35 -4.42 14.84
N GLY A 140 -2.44 -5.26 14.32
CA GLY A 140 -2.78 -6.48 13.61
C GLY A 140 -3.29 -6.26 12.18
N LYS A 141 -3.13 -5.05 11.63
CA LYS A 141 -3.52 -4.72 10.26
C LYS A 141 -2.34 -4.86 9.30
N THR A 142 -2.61 -5.42 8.12
CA THR A 142 -1.64 -5.45 7.01
C THR A 142 -1.71 -4.16 6.22
N TYR A 143 -0.56 -3.54 6.04
CA TYR A 143 -0.39 -2.36 5.19
C TYR A 143 0.33 -2.74 3.91
N GLY A 144 -0.05 -2.14 2.78
CA GLY A 144 0.55 -2.46 1.47
C GLY A 144 2.04 -2.11 1.38
N ASN A 145 2.49 -1.13 2.16
CA ASN A 145 3.88 -0.80 2.41
C ASN A 145 4.04 0.04 3.68
N ALA A 146 5.29 0.29 4.08
CA ALA A 146 5.63 1.10 5.25
C ALA A 146 5.07 2.53 5.16
N CYS A 147 5.09 3.16 3.98
CA CYS A 147 4.47 4.47 3.79
C CYS A 147 2.96 4.41 4.10
N ALA A 148 2.25 3.41 3.59
CA ALA A 148 0.82 3.23 3.84
C ALA A 148 0.50 2.97 5.32
N MET A 149 1.42 2.36 6.08
CA MET A 149 1.32 2.18 7.53
C MET A 149 1.48 3.50 8.28
N ASP A 150 2.54 4.25 7.99
CA ASP A 150 2.78 5.58 8.58
C ASP A 150 1.63 6.56 8.23
N CYS A 151 1.01 6.34 7.07
CA CYS A 151 -0.11 7.12 6.56
C CYS A 151 -1.48 6.80 7.16
N ASP A 152 -1.64 5.69 7.89
CA ASP A 152 -2.93 5.32 8.50
C ASP A 152 -3.30 6.22 9.69
N GLY A 153 -2.38 7.11 10.10
CA GLY A 153 -2.73 8.35 10.79
C GLY A 153 -3.22 8.16 12.22
N THR A 154 -2.83 7.08 12.89
CA THR A 154 -3.02 6.90 14.34
C THR A 154 -1.80 7.35 15.14
N GLY A 155 -0.59 7.34 14.55
CA GLY A 155 0.67 7.62 15.27
C GLY A 155 1.04 6.56 16.33
N ASP A 156 0.05 5.78 16.76
CA ASP A 156 0.17 4.71 17.74
C ASP A 156 0.55 3.36 17.12
N VAL A 157 0.35 3.20 15.81
CA VAL A 157 0.67 1.96 15.09
C VAL A 157 2.14 1.96 14.69
N LYS A 158 2.92 1.06 15.30
CA LYS A 158 4.29 0.77 14.91
C LYS A 158 4.32 -0.49 14.05
N MET A 159 5.41 -0.70 13.32
CA MET A 159 5.64 -1.97 12.63
C MET A 159 5.86 -3.08 13.67
N ALA A 160 5.01 -4.10 13.66
CA ALA A 160 5.23 -5.33 14.41
C ALA A 160 6.25 -6.21 13.68
N TYR A 161 6.09 -6.38 12.37
CA TYR A 161 7.04 -7.09 11.49
C TYR A 161 6.80 -6.83 10.00
N SER A 162 7.81 -7.12 9.19
CA SER A 162 7.72 -7.12 7.73
C SER A 162 6.91 -8.33 7.25
N GLY A 163 6.08 -8.12 6.23
CA GLY A 163 5.12 -9.10 5.72
C GLY A 163 3.68 -8.82 6.16
N PRO A 164 2.69 -9.51 5.56
CA PRO A 164 1.30 -9.40 5.95
C PRO A 164 1.06 -9.98 7.36
N CYS A 165 0.05 -9.49 8.07
CA CYS A 165 -0.39 -10.09 9.32
C CYS A 165 -1.05 -11.46 9.08
N GLY A 166 -0.94 -12.36 10.05
CA GLY A 166 -1.70 -13.62 10.06
C GLY A 166 -1.17 -14.68 9.10
N VAL A 167 -0.10 -14.41 8.34
CA VAL A 167 0.71 -15.49 7.79
C VAL A 167 1.48 -16.12 8.95
N PRO A 168 1.44 -17.46 9.12
CA PRO A 168 2.36 -18.09 10.05
C PRO A 168 3.75 -17.69 9.60
N ARG A 169 4.54 -17.07 10.49
CA ARG A 169 5.96 -16.91 10.25
C ARG A 169 6.51 -18.31 10.06
N GLN A 170 6.65 -18.72 8.80
CA GLN A 170 7.80 -19.53 8.46
C GLN A 170 8.93 -18.61 8.86
N VAL A 171 9.53 -18.90 10.01
CA VAL A 171 10.86 -18.40 10.33
C VAL A 171 11.62 -18.75 9.07
N GLU A 172 11.96 -17.73 8.29
CA GLU A 172 12.98 -17.89 7.28
C GLU A 172 14.24 -18.24 8.08
N ASP A 173 14.43 -19.54 8.30
CA ASP A 173 15.71 -20.14 8.05
C ASP A 173 16.02 -19.86 6.57
N GLU A 174 16.28 -18.59 6.24
CA GLU A 174 17.11 -18.29 5.08
C GLU A 174 18.45 -18.95 5.45
N PRO A 175 18.83 -20.05 4.79
CA PRO A 175 20.15 -20.60 5.01
C PRO A 175 21.14 -19.47 4.73
N PRO A 176 22.16 -19.26 5.58
CA PRO A 176 23.08 -18.15 5.40
C PRO A 176 23.60 -18.13 3.97
N LEU A 177 23.46 -16.98 3.30
CA LEU A 177 24.02 -16.78 1.96
C LEU A 177 25.52 -17.05 2.04
N CYS A 178 25.91 -18.22 1.53
CA CYS A 178 27.24 -18.74 1.73
C CYS A 178 28.12 -18.53 0.51
N PHE A 179 29.05 -17.59 0.65
CA PHE A 179 30.01 -17.22 -0.38
C PHE A 179 31.27 -18.08 -0.24
N CYS A 180 31.22 -19.30 -0.77
CA CYS A 180 32.38 -20.18 -0.83
C CYS A 180 33.05 -20.12 -2.21
N THR A 181 34.37 -20.30 -2.23
CA THR A 181 35.12 -20.54 -3.46
C THR A 181 34.79 -21.95 -4.01
N TYR A 182 34.96 -22.15 -5.31
CA TYR A 182 34.74 -23.45 -5.98
C TYR A 182 35.90 -24.46 -5.76
N GLU A 183 36.76 -24.26 -4.76
CA GLU A 183 37.81 -25.21 -4.41
C GLU A 183 37.20 -26.51 -3.89
N HIS A 184 37.62 -27.66 -4.41
CA HIS A 184 37.00 -28.94 -4.11
C HIS A 184 37.92 -29.81 -3.24
N ASP A 185 37.87 -29.56 -1.93
CA ASP A 185 38.62 -30.25 -0.88
C ASP A 185 37.64 -30.87 0.15
N PRO A 186 37.03 -32.03 -0.18
CA PRO A 186 35.85 -32.49 0.53
C PRO A 186 36.13 -32.86 1.99
N VAL A 187 35.13 -32.63 2.84
CA VAL A 187 35.14 -33.00 4.26
C VAL A 187 33.83 -33.69 4.65
N CYS A 188 33.91 -34.68 5.54
CA CYS A 188 32.75 -35.33 6.10
C CYS A 188 32.34 -34.62 7.39
N GLY A 189 31.12 -34.10 7.46
CA GLY A 189 30.58 -33.49 8.68
C GLY A 189 30.15 -34.52 9.72
N SER A 190 30.03 -34.08 10.98
CA SER A 190 29.52 -34.87 12.11
C SER A 190 28.08 -35.36 11.89
N ASN A 191 27.33 -34.69 11.03
CA ASN A 191 25.99 -35.07 10.57
C ASN A 191 25.99 -36.16 9.48
N GLY A 192 27.16 -36.60 9.01
CA GLY A 192 27.30 -37.62 7.97
C GLY A 192 27.07 -37.12 6.54
N ARG A 193 27.06 -35.79 6.32
CA ARG A 193 27.01 -35.17 4.98
C ARG A 193 28.41 -34.83 4.49
N THR A 194 28.65 -35.07 3.20
CA THR A 194 29.86 -34.58 2.51
C THR A 194 29.69 -33.12 2.13
N TYR A 195 30.68 -32.30 2.45
CA TYR A 195 30.78 -30.91 2.05
C TYR A 195 31.89 -30.74 1.01
N ALA A 196 31.66 -29.90 0.00
CA ALA A 196 32.61 -29.67 -1.10
C ALA A 196 33.96 -29.12 -0.62
N ASN A 197 33.95 -28.33 0.45
CA ASN A 197 35.12 -27.81 1.15
C ASN A 197 34.75 -27.41 2.59
N MET A 198 35.75 -26.97 3.37
CA MET A 198 35.58 -26.51 4.74
C MET A 198 34.59 -25.33 4.85
N CYS A 199 34.65 -24.37 3.91
CA CYS A 199 33.72 -23.25 3.88
C CYS A 199 32.28 -23.72 3.78
N ALA A 200 32.00 -24.69 2.90
CA ALA A 200 30.66 -25.25 2.75
C ALA A 200 30.15 -25.95 4.03
N LEU A 201 31.05 -26.50 4.86
CA LEU A 201 30.70 -27.10 6.15
C LEU A 201 30.40 -26.03 7.21
N GLU A 202 31.26 -25.02 7.35
CA GLU A 202 31.07 -23.90 8.27
C GLU A 202 29.79 -23.11 7.95
N CYS A 203 29.43 -23.10 6.67
CA CYS A 203 28.20 -22.53 6.15
C CYS A 203 26.90 -23.18 6.64
N GLU A 204 26.92 -24.44 7.04
CA GLU A 204 25.75 -25.08 7.66
C GLU A 204 25.58 -24.68 9.14
N GLY A 205 26.56 -23.96 9.70
CA GLY A 205 26.56 -23.39 11.05
C GLY A 205 27.38 -24.19 12.06
N ASP A 206 27.51 -23.65 13.28
CA ASP A 206 28.41 -24.17 14.34
C ASP A 206 28.05 -25.55 14.90
N THR A 207 26.92 -26.12 14.47
CA THR A 207 26.43 -27.42 14.94
C THR A 207 27.07 -28.61 14.23
N VAL A 208 27.68 -28.38 13.05
CA VAL A 208 28.32 -29.42 12.25
C VAL A 208 29.84 -29.23 12.35
N GLN A 209 30.53 -30.23 12.90
CA GLN A 209 32.00 -30.25 13.00
C GLN A 209 32.57 -31.21 11.96
N VAL A 210 33.84 -31.04 11.59
CA VAL A 210 34.53 -32.02 10.74
C VAL A 210 34.65 -33.35 11.47
N ALA A 211 34.05 -34.41 10.93
CA ALA A 211 34.25 -35.78 11.40
C ALA A 211 35.60 -36.33 10.90
N TYR A 212 35.88 -36.18 9.61
CA TYR A 212 37.17 -36.53 8.99
C TYR A 212 37.30 -35.88 7.60
N LYS A 213 38.54 -35.79 7.10
CA LYS A 213 38.85 -35.28 5.75
C LYS A 213 38.46 -36.28 4.67
N GLY A 214 37.92 -35.79 3.56
CA GLY A 214 37.38 -36.59 2.44
C GLY A 214 35.86 -36.75 2.49
N ASP A 215 35.30 -37.38 1.46
CA ASP A 215 33.86 -37.63 1.39
C ASP A 215 33.37 -38.54 2.52
N CYS A 216 32.14 -38.30 3.00
CA CYS A 216 31.49 -39.25 3.89
C CYS A 216 31.34 -40.60 3.20
N ARG A 217 31.86 -41.62 3.86
CA ARG A 217 31.62 -43.01 3.48
C ARG A 217 30.15 -43.28 3.74
N ALA A 218 29.43 -43.83 2.75
CA ALA A 218 28.09 -44.31 2.96
C ALA A 218 28.10 -45.18 4.22
N LYS A 219 27.28 -44.81 5.22
CA LYS A 219 26.90 -45.77 6.24
C LYS A 219 26.31 -46.91 5.44
N ARG A 220 27.03 -48.04 5.35
CA ARG A 220 26.37 -49.28 5.00
C ARG A 220 25.21 -49.31 5.99
N GLU A 221 23.99 -49.18 5.51
CA GLU A 221 22.90 -49.82 6.19
C GLU A 221 23.40 -51.24 6.38
N SER A 222 23.89 -51.53 7.58
CA SER A 222 23.68 -52.84 8.12
C SER A 222 22.17 -52.96 8.12
N VAL A 223 21.62 -53.42 7.00
CA VAL A 223 20.40 -54.20 7.06
C VAL A 223 20.73 -55.21 8.14
N GLN A 224 20.18 -55.00 9.33
CA GLN A 224 20.14 -56.04 10.33
C GLN A 224 19.24 -57.10 9.71
N ILE A 225 19.82 -57.93 8.85
CA ILE A 225 19.21 -59.19 8.44
C ILE A 225 19.35 -60.04 9.70
N ALA A 226 18.40 -59.89 10.60
CA ALA A 226 18.28 -60.66 11.84
C ALA A 226 17.92 -62.14 11.56
N ASN A 227 18.31 -62.68 10.40
CA ASN A 227 18.07 -64.06 9.95
C ASN A 227 19.00 -64.45 8.78
N LEU A 228 20.29 -64.12 8.85
CA LEU A 228 21.26 -64.77 7.95
C LEU A 228 21.62 -66.15 8.54
N PRO A 229 21.56 -67.24 7.77
CA PRO A 229 22.10 -68.52 8.22
C PRO A 229 23.58 -68.34 8.55
N ALA A 230 24.09 -69.07 9.55
CA ALA A 230 25.49 -68.97 9.98
C ALA A 230 26.41 -69.59 8.91
N CYS A 231 26.65 -68.84 7.84
CA CYS A 231 27.47 -69.27 6.71
C CYS A 231 28.95 -69.34 7.12
N LEU A 232 29.51 -70.55 7.20
CA LEU A 232 30.95 -70.77 7.35
C LEU A 232 31.66 -70.56 6.00
N CYS A 233 31.84 -69.31 5.61
CA CYS A 233 32.50 -68.93 4.36
C CYS A 233 33.87 -68.30 4.60
N SER A 234 34.81 -68.53 3.67
CA SER A 234 36.05 -67.78 3.61
C SER A 234 35.77 -66.29 3.32
N ARG A 235 36.66 -65.41 3.77
CA ARG A 235 36.56 -63.95 3.55
C ARG A 235 37.18 -63.49 2.23
N GLU A 236 37.42 -64.41 1.29
CA GLU A 236 37.94 -64.08 -0.02
C GLU A 236 36.89 -63.28 -0.81
N ALA A 237 37.32 -62.16 -1.41
CA ALA A 237 36.43 -61.25 -2.12
C ALA A 237 36.41 -61.59 -3.62
N MET A 238 35.38 -62.35 -4.02
CA MET A 238 35.12 -62.74 -5.41
C MET A 238 33.66 -62.39 -5.74
N PRO A 239 33.33 -61.10 -5.96
CA PRO A 239 31.96 -60.65 -6.04
C PRO A 239 31.22 -61.31 -7.20
N ILE A 240 29.96 -61.71 -6.97
CA ILE A 240 29.06 -62.25 -8.00
C ILE A 240 27.66 -61.62 -7.88
N CYS A 241 26.94 -61.55 -8.99
CA CYS A 241 25.56 -61.08 -9.01
C CYS A 241 24.61 -62.28 -8.97
N GLY A 242 23.64 -62.26 -8.05
CA GLY A 242 22.56 -63.24 -8.02
C GLY A 242 21.42 -62.89 -8.97
N THR A 243 20.58 -63.86 -9.30
CA THR A 243 19.33 -63.67 -10.06
C THR A 243 18.34 -62.72 -9.37
N ASP A 244 18.52 -62.48 -8.08
CA ASP A 244 17.78 -61.52 -7.27
C ASP A 244 18.26 -60.07 -7.40
N GLY A 245 19.30 -59.82 -8.20
CA GLY A 245 19.90 -58.51 -8.38
C GLY A 245 20.78 -58.05 -7.21
N ASN A 246 21.09 -58.93 -6.25
CA ASN A 246 22.00 -58.64 -5.15
C ASN A 246 23.43 -59.10 -5.45
N THR A 247 24.40 -58.30 -5.01
CA THR A 247 25.82 -58.68 -5.10
C THR A 247 26.26 -59.44 -3.86
N TYR A 248 26.75 -60.65 -4.04
CA TYR A 248 27.28 -61.51 -2.99
C TYR A 248 28.81 -61.40 -2.96
N SER A 249 29.41 -61.34 -1.77
CA SER A 249 30.87 -61.09 -1.63
C SER A 249 31.73 -62.23 -2.18
N ASN A 250 31.19 -63.45 -2.21
CA ASN A 250 31.78 -64.61 -2.84
C ASN A 250 30.71 -65.69 -3.16
N PRO A 251 31.05 -66.69 -3.99
CA PRO A 251 30.13 -67.79 -4.32
C PRO A 251 29.64 -68.59 -3.11
N CYS A 252 30.44 -68.70 -2.05
CA CYS A 252 30.04 -69.40 -0.82
C CYS A 252 28.83 -68.72 -0.16
N LEU A 253 28.82 -67.38 -0.09
CA LEU A 253 27.71 -66.64 0.51
C LEU A 253 26.42 -66.75 -0.32
N LEU A 254 26.49 -66.77 -1.65
CA LEU A 254 25.30 -66.98 -2.49
C LEU A 254 24.74 -68.39 -2.28
N ASN A 255 25.61 -69.41 -2.30
CA ASN A 255 25.18 -70.80 -2.09
C ASN A 255 24.65 -71.04 -0.67
N CYS A 256 25.18 -70.36 0.34
CA CYS A 256 24.61 -70.43 1.69
C CYS A 256 23.18 -69.84 1.74
N MET A 257 22.92 -68.80 0.95
CA MET A 257 21.59 -68.17 0.87
C MET A 257 20.59 -69.01 0.06
N LYS A 258 21.06 -69.93 -0.79
CA LYS A 258 20.20 -70.93 -1.44
C LYS A 258 19.48 -71.86 -0.46
N GLU A 259 20.03 -72.07 0.74
CA GLU A 259 19.36 -72.87 1.78
C GLU A 259 18.03 -72.26 2.25
N GLN A 260 17.85 -70.96 2.04
CA GLN A 260 16.62 -70.24 2.36
C GLN A 260 15.81 -69.83 1.12
N ARG A 261 16.42 -69.88 -0.08
CA ARG A 261 15.83 -69.49 -1.35
C ARG A 261 16.29 -70.40 -2.48
N GLU A 262 15.48 -71.41 -2.78
CA GLU A 262 15.77 -72.40 -3.82
C GLU A 262 15.85 -71.78 -5.24
N ASP A 263 15.24 -70.62 -5.47
CA ASP A 263 15.20 -69.89 -6.75
C ASP A 263 16.42 -68.98 -7.00
N LEU A 264 17.31 -68.85 -6.01
CA LEU A 264 18.48 -67.99 -6.10
C LEU A 264 19.59 -68.68 -6.90
N GLU A 265 19.96 -68.15 -8.06
CA GLU A 265 21.11 -68.64 -8.84
C GLU A 265 22.15 -67.54 -9.07
N ILE A 266 23.32 -67.91 -9.58
CA ILE A 266 24.34 -66.95 -10.01
C ILE A 266 23.95 -66.43 -11.39
N ASP A 267 23.69 -65.12 -11.51
CA ASP A 267 23.40 -64.46 -12.79
C ASP A 267 24.70 -64.24 -13.59
N HIS A 268 25.68 -63.57 -12.99
CA HIS A 268 26.99 -63.36 -13.60
C HIS A 268 28.11 -63.15 -12.57
N THR A 269 29.36 -63.32 -13.02
CA THR A 269 30.54 -62.99 -12.22
C THR A 269 30.75 -61.47 -12.16
N GLY A 270 31.21 -60.95 -11.02
CA GLY A 270 31.29 -59.52 -10.74
C GLY A 270 30.03 -58.95 -10.08
N PRO A 271 30.08 -57.69 -9.61
CA PRO A 271 28.96 -57.04 -8.92
C PRO A 271 27.79 -56.71 -9.85
N CYS A 272 26.57 -56.75 -9.33
CA CYS A 272 25.38 -56.34 -10.05
C CYS A 272 25.48 -54.87 -10.50
N ARG A 273 25.04 -54.59 -11.72
CA ARG A 273 24.96 -53.22 -12.24
C ARG A 273 23.65 -52.59 -11.78
N ARG A 274 23.70 -51.39 -11.20
CA ARG A 274 22.49 -50.61 -10.90
C ARG A 274 21.73 -50.34 -12.20
N LYS A 275 20.47 -50.75 -12.29
CA LYS A 275 19.59 -50.29 -13.37
C LYS A 275 19.34 -48.80 -13.15
N ALA A 276 19.72 -47.97 -14.11
CA ALA A 276 19.31 -46.57 -14.11
C ALA A 276 17.78 -46.52 -14.17
N VAL A 277 17.15 -46.06 -13.11
CA VAL A 277 15.73 -45.71 -13.11
C VAL A 277 15.60 -44.52 -14.06
N LYS A 278 15.05 -44.75 -15.25
CA LYS A 278 14.61 -43.65 -16.12
C LYS A 278 13.41 -43.02 -15.42
N VAL A 279 13.60 -41.82 -14.89
CA VAL A 279 12.55 -40.90 -14.47
C VAL A 279 11.83 -40.37 -15.70
#